data_AF-A0A0G3BMD0-F1
#
_entry.id   AF-A0A0G3BMD0-F1
#
_cell.length_a   1.000
_cell.length_b   1.000
_cell.length_c   1.000
_cell.angle_alpha   90.00
_cell.angle_beta   90.00
_cell.angle_gamma   90.00
#
_symmetry.space_group_name_H-M   'P 1'
#
loop_
_entity.id
_entity.type
_entity.pdbx_description
1 polymer ?
#
loop_
_entity_poly.entity_id
_entity_poly.type
_entity_poly.pdbx_seq_one_letter_code
_entity_poly.pdbx_strand_id
1 'polypeptide(L)' 'MKRVERYNGAEAFDKIDGRKGVFFCKDFYGAPQTGDHIDLWNGWRLTAFQSVISIYTSFGSQYTKGRIWFWEVA' A
#
# COMPACT_ATOMS: atom_id res chain seq x y z
N MET A 1 20.24 2.30 -8.37
CA MET A 1 19.08 1.57 -7.80
C MET A 1 18.34 2.54 -6.89
N LYS A 2 17.06 2.84 -7.16
CA LYS A 2 16.26 3.69 -6.26
C LYS A 2 16.09 2.97 -4.91
N ARG A 3 16.32 3.69 -3.80
CA ARG A 3 16.19 3.14 -2.44
C ARG A 3 14.70 3.05 -2.09
N VAL A 4 14.37 2.09 -1.22
CA VAL A 4 13.01 1.95 -0.68
C VAL A 4 12.62 3.19 0.13
N GLU A 5 11.46 3.75 -0.17
CA GLU A 5 10.82 4.80 0.62
C GLU A 5 9.85 4.15 1.61
N ARG A 6 9.84 4.64 2.86
CA ARG A 6 9.02 4.06 3.94
C ARG A 6 8.15 5.14 4.56
N TYR A 7 6.86 4.87 4.65
CA TYR A 7 5.83 5.78 5.13
C TYR A 7 4.89 5.08 6.10
N ASN A 8 4.22 5.87 6.94
CA ASN A 8 3.00 5.41 7.61
C ASN A 8 1.85 5.36 6.59
N GLY A 9 0.87 4.49 6.82
CA GLY A 9 -0.21 4.28 5.87
C GLY A 9 -0.98 5.54 5.47
N ALA A 10 -1.29 6.40 6.44
CA ALA A 10 -2.08 7.61 6.18
C ALA A 10 -1.36 8.64 5.29
N GLU A 11 -0.03 8.77 5.43
CA GLU A 11 0.77 9.75 4.68
C GLU A 11 1.27 9.19 3.34
N ALA A 12 1.30 7.86 3.18
CA ALA A 12 1.93 7.24 2.02
C ALA A 12 1.25 7.61 0.69
N PHE A 13 -0.09 7.65 0.66
CA PHE A 13 -0.86 7.91 -0.56
C PHE A 13 -0.59 9.31 -1.10
N ASP A 14 -0.54 10.32 -0.23
CA ASP A 14 -0.19 11.69 -0.62
C ASP A 14 1.26 11.80 -1.15
N LYS A 15 2.18 10.98 -0.62
CA LYS A 15 3.60 10.98 -1.03
C LYS A 15 3.86 10.25 -2.34
N ILE A 16 2.99 9.31 -2.73
CA ILE A 16 3.15 8.49 -3.94
C ILE A 16 2.16 8.87 -5.05
N ASP A 17 1.31 9.85 -4.83
CA ASP A 17 0.35 10.34 -5.83
C ASP A 17 1.07 10.76 -7.12
N GLY A 18 0.52 10.36 -8.27
CA GLY A 18 1.11 10.56 -9.59
C GLY A 18 2.39 9.75 -9.90
N ARG A 19 3.00 9.07 -8.91
CA ARG A 19 4.22 8.26 -9.09
C ARG A 19 3.88 6.82 -9.47
N LYS A 20 4.82 6.08 -10.06
CA LYS A 20 4.60 4.68 -10.46
C LYS A 20 5.63 3.76 -9.84
N GLY A 21 5.19 2.63 -9.30
CA GLY A 21 6.13 1.75 -8.61
C GLY A 21 5.53 0.50 -7.99
N VAL A 22 6.39 -0.21 -7.25
CA VAL A 22 5.99 -1.33 -6.41
C VAL A 22 5.53 -0.78 -5.06
N PHE A 23 4.39 -1.29 -4.59
CA PHE A 23 3.75 -0.91 -3.35
C PHE A 23 3.67 -2.13 -2.43
N PHE A 24 4.14 -1.98 -1.20
CA PHE A 24 4.06 -3.02 -0.17
C PHE A 24 3.43 -2.44 1.09
N CYS A 25 2.34 -3.03 1.54
CA CYS A 25 1.66 -2.69 2.79
C CYS A 25 1.97 -3.76 3.83
N LYS A 26 2.78 -3.36 4.81
CA LYS A 26 3.15 -4.20 5.93
C LYS A 26 2.10 -4.13 7.04
N ASP A 27 1.87 -5.27 7.67
CA ASP A 27 0.95 -5.49 8.79
C ASP A 27 -0.50 -5.13 8.38
N PHE A 28 -0.84 -5.45 7.12
CA PHE A 28 -2.07 -5.06 6.47
C PHE A 28 -3.29 -5.85 6.94
N TYR A 29 -3.13 -7.16 7.14
CA TYR A 29 -4.22 -8.03 7.61
C TYR A 29 -4.21 -8.13 9.15
N GLY A 30 -5.35 -7.83 9.76
CA GLY A 30 -5.62 -8.08 11.18
C GLY A 30 -6.20 -9.47 11.43
N ALA A 31 -5.96 -10.01 12.64
CA ALA A 31 -6.44 -11.34 13.04
C ALA A 31 -7.94 -11.56 12.73
N PRO A 32 -8.34 -12.75 12.23
CA PRO A 32 -7.59 -14.01 12.15
C PRO A 32 -6.68 -14.13 10.91
N GLN A 33 -6.75 -13.17 9.99
CA GLN A 33 -5.93 -13.16 8.78
C GLN A 33 -4.59 -12.49 9.11
N THR A 34 -3.49 -13.17 8.82
CA THR A 34 -2.13 -12.64 9.03
C THR A 34 -1.48 -12.40 7.67
N GLY A 35 -0.63 -11.39 7.59
CA GLY A 35 0.21 -11.16 6.41
C GLY A 35 0.30 -9.71 5.98
N ASP A 36 1.08 -9.53 4.91
CA ASP A 36 1.35 -8.27 4.24
C ASP A 36 0.69 -8.28 2.85
N HIS A 37 0.52 -7.11 2.23
CA HIS A 37 0.01 -6.97 0.86
C HIS A 37 1.09 -6.39 -0.06
N ILE A 38 1.26 -6.94 -1.25
CA ILE A 38 2.13 -6.38 -2.29
C ILE A 38 1.35 -6.19 -3.58
N ASP A 39 1.58 -5.07 -4.26
CA ASP A 39 0.90 -4.71 -5.49
C ASP A 39 1.75 -3.74 -6.33
N LEU A 40 1.24 -3.40 -7.50
CA LEU A 40 1.75 -2.32 -8.33
C LEU A 40 0.88 -1.08 -8.17
N TRP A 41 1.53 0.08 -8.08
CA TRP A 41 0.89 1.40 -8.02
C TRP A 41 1.09 2.14 -9.34
N ASN A 42 -0.02 2.60 -9.93
CA ASN A 42 -0.01 3.21 -11.26
C ASN A 42 -0.04 4.75 -11.27
N GLY A 43 0.01 5.39 -10.09
CA GLY A 43 -0.10 6.84 -9.93
C GLY A 43 -1.46 7.31 -9.42
N TRP A 44 -2.44 6.43 -9.30
CA TRP A 44 -3.77 6.75 -8.77
C TRP A 44 -4.34 5.62 -7.91
N ARG A 45 -4.09 4.37 -8.29
CA ARG A 45 -4.61 3.20 -7.60
C ARG A 45 -3.66 2.01 -7.70
N LEU A 46 -3.94 1.01 -6.86
CA LEU A 46 -3.38 -0.32 -7.03
C LEU A 46 -3.94 -1.01 -8.27
N THR A 47 -3.16 -1.93 -8.84
CA THR A 47 -3.56 -2.62 -10.07
C THR A 47 -4.72 -3.59 -9.84
N ALA A 48 -4.73 -4.32 -8.72
CA ALA A 48 -5.83 -5.21 -8.37
C ALA A 48 -7.01 -4.45 -7.75
N PHE A 49 -8.21 -4.59 -8.34
CA PHE A 49 -9.42 -3.93 -7.85
C PHE A 49 -9.86 -4.45 -6.47
N GLN A 50 -9.64 -5.75 -6.19
CA GLN A 50 -9.90 -6.34 -4.88
C GLN A 50 -9.02 -5.74 -3.77
N SER A 51 -7.79 -5.32 -4.12
CA SER A 51 -6.87 -4.65 -3.20
C SER A 51 -7.30 -3.22 -2.86
N VAL A 52 -8.05 -2.55 -3.74
CA VAL A 52 -8.69 -1.27 -3.43
C VAL A 52 -9.83 -1.46 -2.43
N ILE A 53 -10.65 -2.49 -2.58
CA ILE A 53 -11.73 -2.73 -1.62
C ILE A 53 -11.17 -3.11 -0.25
N SER A 54 -10.15 -3.98 -0.20
CA SER A 54 -9.57 -4.39 1.09
C SER A 54 -8.87 -3.23 1.80
N ILE A 55 -8.11 -2.38 1.09
CA ILE A 55 -7.36 -1.26 1.70
C ILE A 55 -8.29 -0.20 2.29
N TYR A 56 -9.33 0.16 1.55
CA TYR A 56 -10.17 1.31 1.87
C TYR A 56 -11.40 0.97 2.73
N THR A 57 -11.63 -0.30 3.10
CA THR A 57 -12.78 -0.70 3.92
C THR A 57 -12.38 -1.28 5.28
N SER A 58 -13.21 -1.02 6.31
CA SER A 58 -12.90 -1.30 7.72
C SER A 58 -13.02 -2.77 8.15
N PHE A 59 -13.10 -3.73 7.22
CA PHE A 59 -13.23 -5.17 7.52
C PHE A 59 -11.87 -5.84 7.86
N GLY A 60 -11.09 -5.23 8.75
CA GLY A 60 -9.84 -5.79 9.28
C GLY A 60 -8.56 -5.38 8.52
N SER A 61 -8.69 -4.59 7.44
CA SER A 61 -7.63 -4.31 6.46
C SER A 61 -7.41 -2.81 6.20
N GLN A 62 -7.32 -2.00 7.26
CA GLN A 62 -7.24 -0.55 7.10
C GLN A 62 -5.80 -0.08 6.88
N TYR A 63 -5.51 0.55 5.73
CA TYR A 63 -4.17 1.05 5.42
C TYR A 63 -3.62 2.01 6.47
N THR A 64 -4.48 2.76 7.15
CA THR A 64 -4.08 3.76 8.17
C THR A 64 -3.34 3.17 9.36
N LYS A 65 -3.40 1.85 9.57
CA LYS A 65 -2.71 1.14 10.66
C LYS A 65 -1.42 0.43 10.20
N GLY A 66 -1.18 0.37 8.89
CA GLY A 66 -0.04 -0.32 8.29
C GLY A 66 1.15 0.59 8.02
N ARG A 67 2.26 -0.02 7.58
CA ARG A 67 3.44 0.66 7.05
C ARG A 67 3.52 0.44 5.56
N ILE A 68 3.90 1.47 4.80
CA ILE A 68 3.95 1.40 3.34
C ILE A 68 5.38 1.53 2.88
N TRP A 69 5.83 0.57 2.08
CA TRP A 69 7.12 0.62 1.41
C TRP A 69 6.90 0.79 -0.10
N PHE A 70 7.60 1.75 -0.68
CA PHE A 70 7.46 2.11 -2.08
C PHE A 70 8.80 2.06 -2.79
N TRP A 71 8.79 1.47 -3.99
CA TRP A 71 9.92 1.52 -4.93
C TRP A 71 9.42 2.11 -6.24
N GLU A 72 9.84 3.32 -6.52
CA GLU A 72 9.54 3.97 -7.79
C GLU A 72 10.26 3.26 -8.95
N VAL A 73 9.50 2.98 -10.02
CA VAL A 73 9.98 2.26 -11.22
C VAL A 73 10.07 3.19 -12.44
N ALA A 74 9.46 4.37 -12.37
CA ALA A 74 9.63 5.44 -13.35
C ALA A 74 10.92 6.26 -13.12
#